data_AF-A2CB10-F1
#
_entry.id   AF-A2CB10-F1
#
_cell.length_a   1.000
_cell.length_b   1.000
_cell.length_c   1.000
_cell.angle_alpha   90.00
_cell.angle_beta   90.00
_cell.angle_gamma   90.00
#
_symmetry.space_group_name_H-M   'P 1'
#
loop_
_entity.id
_entity.type
_entity.pdbx_description
1 polymer ?
#
loop_
_entity_poly.entity_id
_entity_poly.type
_entity_poly.pdbx_seq_one_letter_code
_entity_poly.pdbx_strand_id
1 'polypeptide(L)'
;MLVKMADEMADKVRKTEQEQDAFVLDRRRRLHELVVALIQQQDELELLDGEAPRLDVAASSAQAHDPARWLDRNRRVLQRYQALVRSAVTIDALLDAE
;
A
#
# COMPACT_ATOMS: atom_id res chain seq x y z
N MET A 1 -26.62 -26.10 -32.15
CA MET A 1 -25.65 -25.02 -32.42
C MET A 1 -25.62 -23.99 -31.30
N LEU A 2 -26.77 -23.39 -30.93
CA LEU A 2 -26.85 -22.36 -29.88
C LEU A 2 -26.37 -22.80 -28.49
N VAL A 3 -26.72 -24.01 -28.04
CA VAL A 3 -26.27 -24.53 -26.72
C VAL A 3 -24.75 -24.71 -26.65
N LYS A 4 -24.12 -25.17 -27.74
CA LYS A 4 -22.67 -25.36 -27.81
C LYS A 4 -21.93 -24.02 -27.76
N MET A 5 -22.45 -22.99 -28.43
CA MET A 5 -21.89 -21.64 -28.38
C MET A 5 -22.03 -21.01 -26.99
N ALA A 6 -23.12 -21.29 -26.27
CA ALA A 6 -23.31 -20.80 -24.90
C ALA A 6 -22.33 -21.43 -23.91
N ASP A 7 -22.07 -22.73 -24.02
CA ASP A 7 -21.11 -23.46 -23.18
C ASP A 7 -19.68 -22.98 -23.46
N GLU A 8 -19.33 -22.80 -24.73
CA GLU A 8 -18.02 -22.29 -25.17
C GLU A 8 -17.79 -20.83 -24.75
N MET A 9 -18.84 -19.99 -24.73
CA MET A 9 -18.76 -18.65 -24.15
C MET A 9 -18.58 -18.69 -22.64
N ALA A 10 -19.28 -19.58 -21.92
CA ALA A 10 -19.16 -19.70 -20.47
C ALA A 10 -17.74 -20.13 -20.04
N ASP A 11 -17.14 -21.08 -20.76
CA ASP A 11 -15.76 -21.50 -20.51
C ASP A 11 -14.75 -20.39 -20.84
N LYS A 12 -15.00 -19.60 -21.90
CA LYS A 12 -14.14 -18.48 -22.26
C LYS A 12 -14.19 -17.36 -21.21
N VAL A 13 -15.37 -17.06 -20.67
CA VAL A 13 -15.56 -16.08 -19.58
C VAL A 13 -14.81 -16.54 -18.33
N ARG A 14 -15.01 -17.79 -17.90
CA ARG A 14 -14.30 -18.36 -16.74
C ARG A 14 -12.78 -18.30 -16.90
N LYS A 15 -12.28 -18.61 -18.09
CA LYS A 15 -10.85 -18.53 -18.39
C LYS A 15 -10.33 -17.09 -18.30
N THR A 16 -11.07 -16.11 -18.82
CA THR A 16 -10.67 -14.70 -18.72
C THR A 16 -10.67 -14.17 -17.29
N GLU A 17 -11.62 -14.61 -16.46
CA GLU A 17 -11.66 -14.26 -15.04
C GLU A 17 -10.46 -14.84 -14.29
N GLN A 18 -10.12 -16.10 -14.54
CA GLN A 18 -8.94 -16.74 -13.94
C GLN A 18 -7.62 -16.07 -14.34
N GLU A 19 -7.49 -15.67 -15.61
CA GLU A 19 -6.32 -14.93 -16.09
C GLU A 19 -6.23 -13.53 -15.48
N GLN A 20 -7.36 -12.84 -15.29
CA GLN A 20 -7.42 -11.55 -14.59
C GLN A 20 -7.04 -11.69 -13.10
N ASP A 21 -7.56 -12.69 -12.40
CA ASP A 21 -7.23 -12.94 -11.00
C ASP A 21 -5.73 -13.24 -10.83
N ALA A 22 -5.17 -14.08 -11.70
CA ALA A 22 -3.74 -14.37 -11.71
C ALA A 22 -2.90 -13.10 -11.95
N PHE A 23 -3.32 -12.25 -12.90
CA PHE A 23 -2.66 -10.98 -13.17
C PHE A 23 -2.70 -10.03 -11.96
N VAL A 24 -3.85 -9.88 -11.30
CA VAL A 24 -3.99 -9.03 -10.11
C VAL A 24 -3.12 -9.53 -8.96
N LEU A 25 -3.05 -10.84 -8.75
CA LEU A 25 -2.21 -11.44 -7.72
C LEU A 25 -0.71 -11.23 -8.00
N ASP A 26 -0.29 -11.41 -9.26
CA ASP A 26 1.10 -11.20 -9.66
C ASP A 26 1.50 -9.74 -9.49
N ARG A 27 0.68 -8.80 -9.98
CA ARG A 27 0.91 -7.37 -9.81
C ARG A 27 1.00 -6.96 -8.35
N ARG A 28 0.10 -7.47 -7.50
CA ARG A 28 0.14 -7.23 -6.05
C ARG A 28 1.44 -7.74 -5.43
N ARG A 29 1.94 -8.89 -5.86
CA ARG A 29 3.20 -9.48 -5.40
C ARG A 29 4.38 -8.60 -5.78
N ARG A 30 4.49 -8.20 -7.05
CA ARG A 30 5.57 -7.32 -7.53
C ARG A 30 5.57 -5.98 -6.81
N LEU A 31 4.41 -5.34 -6.64
CA LEU A 31 4.29 -4.10 -5.88
C LEU A 31 4.75 -4.27 -4.42
N HIS A 32 4.42 -5.39 -3.77
CA HIS A 32 4.90 -5.68 -2.43
C HIS A 32 6.42 -5.80 -2.38
N GLU A 33 7.02 -6.55 -3.31
CA GLU A 33 8.47 -6.74 -3.41
C GLU A 33 9.19 -5.40 -3.66
N LEU A 34 8.66 -4.56 -4.55
CA LEU A 34 9.18 -3.20 -4.80
C LEU A 34 9.10 -2.31 -3.56
N VAL A 35 7.97 -2.31 -2.83
CA VAL A 35 7.84 -1.53 -1.59
C VAL A 35 8.84 -2.00 -0.55
N VAL A 36 9.03 -3.30 -0.38
CA VAL A 36 10.01 -3.86 0.55
C VAL A 36 11.43 -3.43 0.17
N ALA A 37 11.80 -3.51 -1.11
CA ALA A 37 13.10 -3.07 -1.60
C ALA A 37 13.34 -1.56 -1.35
N LEU A 38 12.33 -0.72 -1.63
CA LEU A 38 12.41 0.72 -1.39
C LEU A 38 12.54 1.06 0.10
N ILE A 39 11.86 0.33 0.97
CA ILE A 39 12.00 0.45 2.43
C ILE A 39 13.42 0.09 2.88
N GLN A 40 13.98 -1.01 2.37
CA GLN A 40 15.33 -1.45 2.71
C GLN A 40 16.42 -0.45 2.27
N GLN A 41 16.13 0.39 1.27
CA GLN A 41 17.03 1.44 0.81
C GLN A 41 16.96 2.72 1.66
N GLN A 42 16.01 2.85 2.60
CA GLN A 42 15.93 4.03 3.46
C GLN A 42 16.94 3.93 4.61
N ASP A 43 17.81 4.92 4.75
CA ASP A 43 18.82 4.98 5.82
C ASP A 43 18.18 4.97 7.22
N GLU A 44 17.11 5.75 7.41
CA GLU A 44 16.32 5.79 8.63
C GLU A 44 14.82 5.84 8.29
N LEU A 45 14.11 4.74 8.57
CA LEU A 45 12.66 4.71 8.49
C LEU A 45 12.05 4.94 9.88
N GLU A 46 11.61 6.17 10.12
CA GLU A 46 10.81 6.49 11.30
C GLU A 46 9.49 5.70 11.27
N LEU A 47 9.13 5.11 12.43
CA LEU A 47 7.85 4.43 12.61
C LEU A 47 6.79 5.38 13.17
N LEU A 48 5.52 5.04 12.92
CA LEU A 48 4.39 5.75 13.52
C LEU A 48 4.43 5.59 15.04
N ASP A 49 4.13 6.69 15.72
CA ASP A 49 3.97 6.71 17.17
C ASP A 49 2.55 6.24 17.51
N GLY A 50 2.45 5.02 18.05
CA GLY A 50 1.17 4.33 18.31
C GLY A 50 0.46 4.77 19.59
N GLU A 51 1.16 5.46 20.50
CA GLU A 51 0.54 5.99 21.72
C GLU A 51 -0.06 7.35 21.40
N ALA A 52 -1.40 7.39 21.28
CA ALA A 52 -2.09 8.64 21.07
C ALA A 52 -2.00 9.50 22.36
N PRO A 53 -1.68 10.79 22.25
CA PRO A 53 -1.62 11.66 23.41
C PRO A 53 -2.98 11.72 24.10
N ARG A 54 -3.00 11.39 25.39
CA ARG A 54 -4.14 11.55 26.29
C ARG A 54 -4.60 13.01 26.33
N LEU A 55 -5.81 13.26 25.82
CA LEU A 55 -6.44 14.59 25.77
C LEU A 55 -7.18 14.95 27.08
N ASP A 56 -7.26 14.01 28.03
CA ASP A 56 -8.11 14.05 29.22
C ASP A 56 -7.40 14.48 30.51
N VAL A 57 -6.06 14.57 30.52
CA VAL A 57 -5.29 14.90 31.72
C VAL A 57 -4.87 16.37 31.71
N ALA A 58 -5.37 17.14 32.68
CA ALA A 58 -4.96 18.51 32.95
C ALA A 58 -3.42 18.62 32.93
N ALA A 59 -2.94 19.43 31.99
CA ALA A 59 -1.54 19.68 31.67
C ALA A 59 -0.67 19.90 32.93
N SER A 60 -0.07 18.82 33.45
CA SER A 60 0.81 18.88 34.62
C SER A 60 2.21 18.32 34.34
N SER A 61 2.54 17.99 33.10
CA SER A 61 3.93 17.86 32.66
C SER A 61 4.11 18.41 31.25
N ALA A 62 4.75 19.57 31.15
CA ALA A 62 4.91 20.37 29.93
C ALA A 62 5.78 19.71 28.83
N GLN A 63 6.16 18.44 28.97
CA GLN A 63 7.09 17.75 28.07
C GLN A 63 6.61 16.39 27.56
N ALA A 64 5.56 15.79 28.15
CA ALA A 64 5.22 14.40 27.84
C ALA A 64 4.23 14.22 26.68
N HIS A 65 3.32 15.16 26.42
CA HIS A 65 2.15 14.90 25.56
C HIS A 65 1.69 16.16 24.81
N ASP A 66 2.44 16.59 23.79
CA ASP A 66 1.95 17.60 22.84
C ASP A 66 1.21 16.89 21.66
N PRO A 67 -0.13 16.94 21.61
CA PRO A 67 -0.91 16.29 20.55
C PRO A 67 -0.64 16.87 19.16
N ALA A 68 -0.31 18.16 19.06
CA ALA A 68 0.02 18.77 17.77
C ALA A 68 1.34 18.21 17.25
N ARG A 69 2.37 18.13 18.11
CA ARG A 69 3.67 17.55 17.74
C ARG A 69 3.57 16.08 17.36
N TRP A 70 2.78 15.28 18.08
CA TRP A 70 2.52 13.87 17.74
C TRP A 70 1.86 13.75 16.36
N LEU A 71 0.82 14.55 16.11
CA LEU A 71 0.10 14.54 14.83
C LEU A 71 1.02 14.94 13.67
N ASP A 72 1.80 16.01 13.84
CA ASP A 72 2.75 16.48 12.84
C ASP A 72 3.82 15.42 12.53
N ARG A 73 4.34 14.74 13.56
CA ARG A 73 5.28 13.63 13.39
C ARG A 73 4.66 12.49 12.58
N ASN A 74 3.50 11.98 13.00
CA ASN A 74 2.84 10.88 12.33
C ASN A 74 2.42 11.23 10.89
N ARG A 75 2.00 12.48 10.65
CA ARG A 75 1.74 12.98 9.29
C ARG A 75 2.99 12.94 8.42
N ARG A 76 4.15 13.38 8.92
CA ARG A 76 5.42 13.30 8.17
C ARG A 76 5.82 11.86 7.86
N VAL A 77 5.73 10.96 8.85
CA VAL A 77 6.03 9.53 8.68
C VAL A 77 5.13 8.91 7.62
N LEU A 78 3.82 9.14 7.70
CA LEU A 78 2.85 8.64 6.72
C LEU A 78 3.15 9.16 5.31
N GLN A 79 3.48 10.45 5.17
CA GLN A 79 3.83 11.04 3.88
C GLN A 79 5.07 10.40 3.25
N ARG A 80 6.10 10.07 4.05
CA ARG A 80 7.29 9.35 3.56
C ARG A 80 6.93 7.95 3.09
N TYR A 81 6.20 7.19 3.89
CA TYR A 81 5.76 5.84 3.50
C TYR A 81 4.91 5.86 2.23
N GLN A 82 3.97 6.80 2.12
CA GLN A 82 3.16 6.99 0.91
C GLN A 82 4.00 7.35 -0.32
N ALA A 83 5.10 8.09 -0.15
CA ALA A 83 6.01 8.38 -1.26
C ALA A 83 6.69 7.11 -1.77
N LEU A 84 7.12 6.21 -0.88
CA LEU A 84 7.69 4.91 -1.26
C LEU A 84 6.67 4.05 -2.03
N VAL A 85 5.43 3.98 -1.54
CA VAL A 85 4.36 3.24 -2.22
C VAL A 85 4.08 3.83 -3.61
N ARG A 86 4.00 5.16 -3.73
CA ARG A 86 3.83 5.81 -5.04
C ARG A 86 4.98 5.50 -5.99
N SER A 87 6.23 5.53 -5.50
CA SER A 87 7.39 5.15 -6.31
C SER A 87 7.33 3.70 -6.77
N ALA A 88 6.95 2.76 -5.91
CA ALA A 88 6.76 1.36 -6.30
C ALA A 88 5.70 1.20 -7.41
N VAL A 89 4.58 1.92 -7.31
CA VAL A 89 3.53 1.92 -8.35
C VAL A 89 4.05 2.49 -9.67
N THR A 90 4.81 3.59 -9.62
CA THR A 90 5.41 4.16 -10.82
C THR A 90 6.41 3.20 -11.46
N ILE A 91 7.26 2.53 -10.68
CA ILE A 91 8.23 1.55 -11.19
C ILE A 91 7.52 0.35 -11.82
N ASP A 92 6.50 -0.23 -11.16
CA ASP A 92 5.68 -1.33 -11.71
C ASP A 92 5.04 -0.92 -13.05
N ALA A 93 4.50 0.31 -13.14
CA ALA A 93 3.90 0.81 -14.38
C ALA A 93 4.94 1.03 -15.50
N LEU A 94 6.17 1.39 -15.17
CA LEU A 94 7.26 1.48 -16.15
C LEU A 94 7.72 0.10 -16.63
N LEU A 95 7.74 -0.90 -15.74
CA LEU A 95 8.07 -2.29 -16.10
C LEU A 95 7.00 -2.93 -16.99
N ASP A 96 5.72 -2.63 -16.77
CA ASP A 96 4.62 -3.10 -17.63
C ASP A 96 4.63 -2.44 -19.04
N ALA A 97 5.40 -1.35 -19.22
CA ALA A 97 5.47 -0.61 -20.48
C ALA A 97 6.65 -1.00 -21.39
N GLU A 98 7.63 -1.77 -20.88
CA GLU A 98 8.73 -2.38 -21.65
C GLU A 98 8.31 -3.70 -22.32
#